data_AF-A0A109BH23-F1
#
_entry.id   AF-A0A109BH23-F1
#
_cell.length_a   1.000
_cell.length_b   1.000
_cell.length_c   1.000
_cell.angle_alpha   90.00
_cell.angle_beta   90.00
_cell.angle_gamma   90.00
#
_symmetry.space_group_name_H-M   'P 1'
#
loop_
_entity.id
_entity.type
_entity.pdbx_description
1 polymer ?
#
loop_
_entity_poly.entity_id
_entity_poly.type
_entity_poly.pdbx_seq_one_letter_code
_entity_poly.pdbx_strand_id
1 'polypeptide(L)'
;MECQFSQAAPLCTTPDGATDFRRLARLLLDTTDNPDESSGQGRIRAYSCITEMVQYAPDAGVAFLLVAINECRTVAHVELLTVSALEPLLKMHGVRVIAPLEEAARMHAKFRYLLSAARDRPSMPNALWDRLVAIVTPGPVMDADTVTPGAGMHDRVADAVTIEALLAEPM
;
A
#
# COMPACT_ATOMS: atom_id res chain seq x y z
N MET A 1 12.75 -18.46 2.79
CA MET A 1 11.38 -18.73 2.32
C MET A 1 11.43 -18.55 0.82
N GLU A 2 11.45 -19.65 0.07
CA GLU A 2 11.52 -19.61 -1.39
C GLU A 2 10.12 -19.32 -1.91
N CYS A 3 9.92 -18.14 -2.52
CA CYS A 3 8.72 -17.84 -3.26
C CYS A 3 8.50 -18.99 -4.27
N GLN A 4 7.29 -19.57 -4.33
CA GLN A 4 6.98 -20.85 -5.00
C GLN A 4 7.28 -20.93 -6.52
N PHE A 5 7.95 -19.94 -7.11
CA PHE A 5 8.34 -19.87 -8.52
C PHE A 5 9.84 -20.16 -8.73
N SER A 6 10.29 -21.36 -8.31
CA SER A 6 11.69 -21.83 -8.24
C SER A 6 12.54 -21.78 -9.53
N GLN A 7 11.99 -21.31 -10.66
CA GLN A 7 12.72 -21.14 -11.92
C GLN A 7 12.84 -19.68 -12.41
N ALA A 8 12.32 -18.71 -11.66
CA ALA A 8 12.53 -17.29 -11.91
C ALA A 8 13.45 -16.70 -10.83
N ALA A 9 14.33 -15.76 -11.20
CA ALA A 9 15.08 -14.99 -10.21
C ALA A 9 14.09 -14.40 -9.18
N PRO A 10 14.35 -14.53 -7.86
CA PRO A 10 13.40 -14.11 -6.85
C PRO A 10 13.10 -12.62 -7.03
N LEU A 11 11.83 -12.28 -7.30
CA LEU A 11 11.43 -10.90 -7.61
C LEU A 11 11.60 -9.95 -6.43
N CYS A 12 11.62 -10.54 -5.24
CA CYS A 12 11.61 -9.87 -3.96
C CYS A 12 12.99 -9.92 -3.31
N THR A 13 13.98 -10.63 -3.87
CA THR A 13 15.35 -10.62 -3.35
C THR A 13 16.40 -10.34 -4.43
N THR A 14 17.40 -9.54 -4.09
CA THR A 14 18.59 -9.33 -4.88
C THR A 14 19.45 -10.60 -4.92
N PRO A 15 20.45 -10.68 -5.84
CA PRO A 15 21.36 -11.82 -5.94
C PRO A 15 22.17 -12.12 -4.66
N ASP A 16 22.31 -11.14 -3.77
CA ASP A 16 22.96 -11.26 -2.45
C ASP A 16 21.98 -11.66 -1.32
N GLY A 17 20.71 -11.89 -1.64
CA GLY A 17 19.68 -12.33 -0.70
C GLY A 17 18.97 -11.20 0.05
N ALA A 18 19.32 -9.92 -0.18
CA ALA A 18 18.60 -8.79 0.42
C ALA A 18 17.22 -8.59 -0.25
N THR A 19 16.26 -8.01 0.45
CA THR A 19 14.91 -7.80 -0.10
C THR A 19 14.83 -6.48 -0.88
N ASP A 20 14.36 -6.50 -2.14
CA ASP A 20 14.22 -5.31 -2.98
C ASP A 20 12.76 -4.87 -3.10
N PHE A 21 12.25 -4.21 -2.05
CA PHE A 21 10.88 -3.70 -2.03
C PHE A 21 10.61 -2.65 -3.10
N ARG A 22 11.63 -1.88 -3.50
CA ARG A 22 11.48 -0.86 -4.53
C ARG A 22 11.22 -1.50 -5.89
N ARG A 23 12.00 -2.52 -6.25
CA ARG A 23 11.76 -3.29 -7.48
C ARG A 23 10.40 -3.97 -7.46
N LEU A 24 10.03 -4.60 -6.35
CA LEU A 24 8.73 -5.22 -6.19
C LEU A 24 7.58 -4.22 -6.38
N ALA A 25 7.70 -3.02 -5.80
CA ALA A 25 6.71 -1.96 -5.95
C ALA A 25 6.58 -1.50 -7.40
N ARG A 26 7.71 -1.29 -8.10
CA ARG A 26 7.70 -0.93 -9.53
C ARG A 26 7.03 -1.98 -10.39
N LEU A 27 7.25 -3.26 -10.13
CA LEU A 27 6.60 -4.36 -10.85
C LEU A 27 5.10 -4.44 -10.58
N LEU A 28 4.66 -4.15 -9.35
CA LEU A 28 3.24 -4.06 -9.02
C LEU A 28 2.57 -2.90 -9.75
N LEU A 29 3.20 -1.72 -9.70
CA LEU A 29 2.66 -0.45 -10.18
C LEU A 29 2.89 -0.21 -11.68
N ASP A 30 3.52 -1.14 -12.39
CA ASP A 30 3.69 -1.05 -13.83
C ASP A 30 2.33 -1.20 -14.51
N THR A 31 1.78 -0.06 -14.97
CA THR A 31 0.53 0.03 -15.72
C THR A 31 0.79 0.14 -17.23
N THR A 32 2.01 -0.10 -17.70
CA THR A 32 2.25 -0.08 -19.15
C THR A 32 1.49 -1.24 -19.80
N ASP A 33 0.53 -0.90 -20.67
CA ASP A 33 -0.10 -1.83 -21.60
C ASP A 33 0.90 -2.17 -22.70
N ASN A 34 2.05 -2.76 -22.32
CA ASN A 34 2.96 -3.33 -23.29
C ASN A 34 2.37 -4.70 -23.67
N PRO A 35 1.96 -4.90 -24.94
CA PRO A 35 1.31 -6.13 -25.41
C PRO A 35 2.24 -7.35 -25.40
N ASP A 36 3.49 -7.17 -24.97
CA ASP A 36 4.42 -8.25 -24.72
C ASP A 36 4.03 -8.95 -23.41
N GLU A 37 3.71 -10.25 -23.46
CA GLU A 37 3.17 -11.06 -22.35
C GLU A 37 4.00 -10.98 -21.05
N SER A 38 5.24 -10.51 -21.13
CA SER A 38 6.16 -10.35 -20.01
C SER A 38 5.73 -9.29 -18.98
N SER A 39 5.03 -8.22 -19.40
CA SER A 39 4.61 -7.11 -18.52
C SER A 39 3.52 -7.57 -17.52
N GLY A 40 2.46 -8.20 -18.04
CA GLY A 40 1.37 -8.75 -17.24
C GLY A 40 1.84 -9.88 -16.31
N GLN A 41 2.78 -10.71 -16.75
CA GLN A 41 3.35 -11.77 -15.93
C GLN A 41 4.19 -11.21 -14.77
N GLY A 42 4.86 -10.08 -14.98
CA GLY A 42 5.60 -9.37 -13.92
C GLY A 42 4.69 -8.93 -12.78
N ARG A 43 3.56 -8.29 -13.10
CA ARG A 43 2.58 -7.82 -12.11
C ARG A 43 1.90 -8.97 -11.36
N ILE A 44 1.51 -10.04 -12.05
CA ILE A 44 0.91 -11.23 -11.41
C ILE A 44 1.88 -11.83 -10.39
N ARG A 45 3.16 -11.99 -10.76
CA ARG A 45 4.16 -12.54 -9.84
C ARG A 45 4.46 -11.59 -8.67
N ALA A 46 4.47 -10.28 -8.90
CA ALA A 46 4.61 -9.29 -7.83
C ALA A 46 3.45 -9.40 -6.83
N TYR A 47 2.22 -9.50 -7.33
CA TYR A 47 1.03 -9.70 -6.51
C TYR A 47 1.10 -10.98 -5.66
N SER A 48 1.54 -12.11 -6.25
CA SER A 48 1.74 -13.36 -5.51
C SER A 48 2.78 -13.21 -4.39
N CYS A 49 3.92 -12.55 -4.66
CA CYS A 49 4.93 -12.29 -3.62
C CYS A 49 4.38 -11.40 -2.50
N ILE A 50 3.62 -10.36 -2.84
CA ILE A 50 3.00 -9.47 -1.84
C ILE A 50 1.99 -10.23 -0.98
N THR A 51 1.16 -11.06 -1.60
CA THR A 51 0.17 -11.88 -0.88
C THR A 51 0.86 -12.81 0.12
N GLU A 52 1.90 -13.53 -0.31
CA GLU A 52 2.71 -14.40 0.55
C GLU A 52 3.39 -13.61 1.68
N MET A 53 3.99 -12.45 1.35
CA MET A 53 4.63 -11.58 2.32
C MET A 53 3.66 -11.06 3.38
N VAL A 54 2.48 -10.58 2.98
CA VAL A 54 1.45 -10.12 3.92
C VAL A 54 0.99 -11.26 4.82
N GLN A 55 0.83 -12.46 4.28
CA GLN A 55 0.34 -13.62 5.01
C GLN A 55 1.34 -14.14 6.06
N TYR A 56 2.63 -14.17 5.76
CA TYR A 56 3.64 -14.86 6.59
C TYR A 56 4.67 -13.93 7.23
N ALA A 57 4.84 -12.71 6.72
CA ALA A 57 5.86 -11.76 7.15
C ALA A 57 5.27 -10.33 7.26
N PRO A 58 4.31 -10.08 8.19
CA PRO A 58 3.62 -8.80 8.29
C PRO A 58 4.55 -7.59 8.48
N ASP A 59 5.67 -7.76 9.19
CA ASP A 59 6.65 -6.69 9.40
C ASP A 59 7.35 -6.32 8.07
N ALA A 60 7.58 -7.31 7.18
CA ALA A 60 8.07 -7.07 5.83
C ALA A 60 6.98 -6.40 4.96
N GLY A 61 5.70 -6.74 5.17
CA GLY A 61 4.57 -6.05 4.55
C GLY A 61 4.51 -4.56 4.90
N VAL A 62 4.75 -4.21 6.17
CA VAL A 62 4.88 -2.80 6.61
C VAL A 62 6.06 -2.13 5.91
N ALA A 63 7.24 -2.75 5.94
CA ALA A 63 8.42 -2.20 5.29
C ALA A 63 8.23 -2.00 3.77
N PHE A 64 7.55 -2.94 3.11
CA PHE A 64 7.16 -2.82 1.71
C PHE A 64 6.25 -1.61 1.48
N LEU A 65 5.19 -1.40 2.28
CA LEU A 65 4.29 -0.26 2.12
C LEU A 65 5.03 1.08 2.23
N LEU A 66 5.95 1.21 3.19
CA LEU A 66 6.77 2.41 3.39
C LEU A 66 7.67 2.72 2.19
N VAL A 67 8.17 1.69 1.50
CA VAL A 67 8.98 1.86 0.29
C VAL A 67 8.08 2.08 -0.94
N ALA A 68 7.01 1.31 -1.08
CA ALA A 68 6.19 1.25 -2.29
C ALA A 68 5.42 2.54 -2.55
N ILE A 69 4.98 3.23 -1.50
CA ILE A 69 4.28 4.51 -1.61
C ILE A 69 5.15 5.61 -2.24
N ASN A 70 6.48 5.50 -2.19
CA ASN A 70 7.40 6.38 -2.91
C ASN A 70 7.47 6.10 -4.42
N GLU A 71 6.92 5.00 -4.90
CA GLU A 71 6.80 4.66 -6.33
C GLU A 71 5.39 4.98 -6.88
N CYS A 72 4.42 5.35 -6.02
CA CYS A 72 3.12 5.83 -6.46
C CYS A 72 3.24 7.21 -7.14
N ARG A 73 2.62 7.36 -8.31
CA ARG A 73 2.61 8.61 -9.10
C ARG A 73 1.20 9.09 -9.43
N THR A 74 0.21 8.22 -9.28
CA THR A 74 -1.19 8.48 -9.61
C THR A 74 -2.09 7.93 -8.50
N VAL A 75 -3.36 8.38 -8.48
CA VAL A 75 -4.40 7.83 -7.60
C VAL A 75 -4.52 6.32 -7.80
N ALA A 76 -4.53 5.86 -9.06
CA ALA A 76 -4.61 4.44 -9.40
C ALA A 76 -3.45 3.62 -8.80
N HIS A 77 -2.24 4.17 -8.69
CA HIS A 77 -1.14 3.48 -8.00
C HIS A 77 -1.42 3.31 -6.51
N VAL A 78 -1.99 4.34 -5.86
CA VAL A 78 -2.32 4.29 -4.43
C VAL A 78 -3.46 3.29 -4.18
N GLU A 79 -4.48 3.30 -5.03
CA GLU A 79 -5.58 2.31 -4.99
C GLU A 79 -5.04 0.89 -5.18
N LEU A 80 -4.19 0.67 -6.18
CA LEU A 80 -3.59 -0.64 -6.44
C LEU A 80 -2.73 -1.13 -5.27
N LEU A 81 -1.91 -0.26 -4.68
CA LEU A 81 -1.12 -0.58 -3.49
C LEU A 81 -2.02 -0.88 -2.29
N THR A 82 -3.14 -0.17 -2.18
CA THR A 82 -4.11 -0.36 -1.11
C THR A 82 -4.74 -1.74 -1.16
N VAL A 83 -5.32 -2.10 -2.30
CA VAL A 83 -6.01 -3.39 -2.47
C VAL A 83 -5.06 -4.58 -2.45
N SER A 84 -3.83 -4.41 -2.97
CA SER A 84 -2.88 -5.51 -3.11
C SER A 84 -2.09 -5.79 -1.84
N ALA A 85 -1.88 -4.78 -0.98
CA ALA A 85 -1.00 -4.90 0.18
C ALA A 85 -1.62 -4.36 1.48
N LEU A 86 -2.05 -3.10 1.50
CA LEU A 86 -2.48 -2.44 2.74
C LEU A 86 -3.71 -3.12 3.35
N GLU A 87 -4.77 -3.30 2.57
CA GLU A 87 -6.02 -3.89 3.06
C GLU A 87 -5.85 -5.32 3.56
N PRO A 88 -5.24 -6.25 2.80
CA PRO A 88 -4.93 -7.58 3.30
C PRO A 88 -4.12 -7.55 4.59
N LEU A 89 -3.12 -6.67 4.69
CA LEU A 89 -2.27 -6.54 5.88
C LEU A 89 -3.05 -6.06 7.10
N LEU A 90 -3.92 -5.07 6.94
CA LEU A 90 -4.78 -4.57 8.02
C LEU A 90 -5.81 -5.62 8.45
N LYS A 91 -6.42 -6.34 7.51
CA LYS A 91 -7.42 -7.38 7.79
C LYS A 91 -6.82 -8.55 8.55
N MET A 92 -5.61 -9.00 8.17
CA MET A 92 -4.97 -10.15 8.80
C MET A 92 -4.18 -9.80 10.07
N HIS A 93 -3.54 -8.63 10.09
CA HIS A 93 -2.51 -8.30 11.08
C HIS A 93 -2.64 -6.89 11.66
N GLY A 94 -3.74 -6.18 11.39
CA GLY A 94 -3.90 -4.77 11.72
C GLY A 94 -3.53 -4.40 13.16
N VAL A 95 -3.99 -5.16 14.15
CA VAL A 95 -3.66 -4.90 15.57
C VAL A 95 -2.14 -4.95 15.84
N ARG A 96 -1.41 -5.84 15.18
CA ARG A 96 0.05 -5.97 15.31
C ARG A 96 0.80 -4.85 14.59
N VAL A 97 0.33 -4.46 13.41
CA VAL A 97 1.09 -3.60 12.48
C VAL A 97 0.65 -2.14 12.47
N ILE A 98 -0.44 -1.77 13.15
CA ILE A 98 -0.98 -0.40 13.09
C ILE A 98 -0.03 0.64 13.71
N ALA A 99 0.76 0.30 14.73
CA ALA A 99 1.66 1.25 15.40
C ALA A 99 2.73 1.85 14.45
N PRO A 100 3.50 1.07 13.67
CA PRO A 100 4.43 1.65 12.71
C PRO A 100 3.73 2.39 11.55
N LEU A 101 2.52 1.99 11.16
CA LEU A 101 1.73 2.70 10.14
C LEU A 101 1.27 4.08 10.64
N GLU A 102 0.84 4.16 11.89
CA GLU A 102 0.48 5.41 12.57
C GLU A 102 1.68 6.35 12.68
N GLU A 103 2.85 5.83 13.03
CA GLU A 103 4.07 6.63 13.12
C GLU A 103 4.47 7.23 11.77
N ALA A 104 4.42 6.43 10.69
CA ALA A 104 4.67 6.93 9.33
C ALA A 104 3.63 7.98 8.91
N ALA A 105 2.36 7.76 9.24
CA ALA A 105 1.27 8.69 8.96
C ALA A 105 1.39 10.00 9.74
N ARG A 106 1.94 9.97 10.96
CA ARG A 106 2.21 11.18 11.75
C ARG A 106 3.26 12.06 11.06
N MET A 107 4.27 11.43 10.47
CA MET A 107 5.39 12.12 9.83
C MET A 107 5.08 12.56 8.39
N HIS A 108 4.27 11.79 7.64
CA HIS A 108 4.07 12.02 6.21
C HIS A 108 2.59 12.08 5.83
N ALA A 109 2.18 13.21 5.25
CA ALA A 109 0.85 13.39 4.68
C ALA A 109 0.54 12.35 3.58
N LYS A 110 1.56 11.98 2.80
CA LYS A 110 1.46 10.94 1.76
C LYS A 110 0.98 9.60 2.34
N PHE A 111 1.48 9.23 3.52
CA PHE A 111 1.11 7.98 4.14
C PHE A 111 -0.30 8.04 4.76
N ARG A 112 -0.74 9.21 5.26
CA ARG A 112 -2.15 9.43 5.66
C ARG A 112 -3.09 9.24 4.47
N TYR A 113 -2.72 9.77 3.31
CA TYR A 113 -3.51 9.61 2.08
C TYR A 113 -3.64 8.14 1.68
N LEU A 114 -2.53 7.36 1.72
CA LEU A 114 -2.58 5.91 1.51
C LEU A 114 -3.52 5.20 2.50
N LEU A 115 -3.41 5.49 3.80
CA LEU A 115 -4.28 4.87 4.80
C LEU A 115 -5.76 5.24 4.63
N SER A 116 -6.04 6.44 4.13
CA SER A 116 -7.42 6.88 3.87
C SER A 116 -8.08 6.15 2.70
N ALA A 117 -7.28 5.50 1.84
CA ALA A 117 -7.77 4.71 0.72
C ALA A 117 -8.29 3.33 1.15
N ALA A 118 -7.94 2.86 2.35
CA ALA A 118 -8.41 1.58 2.86
C ALA A 118 -9.94 1.54 2.87
N ARG A 119 -10.52 0.48 2.31
CA ARG A 119 -11.96 0.23 2.34
C ARG A 119 -12.25 -0.96 3.26
N ASP A 120 -13.55 -1.30 3.33
CA ASP A 120 -14.04 -2.54 3.93
C ASP A 120 -14.01 -2.56 5.46
N ARG A 121 -14.56 -1.51 6.08
CA ARG A 121 -14.87 -1.43 7.53
C ARG A 121 -15.41 -2.73 8.15
N PRO A 122 -16.36 -3.47 7.52
CA PRO A 122 -16.97 -4.64 8.16
C PRO A 122 -16.00 -5.80 8.45
N SER A 123 -14.86 -5.89 7.74
CA SER A 123 -13.88 -6.96 7.93
C SER A 123 -12.76 -6.61 8.93
N MET A 124 -12.79 -5.42 9.53
CA MET A 124 -11.80 -4.96 10.50
C MET A 124 -12.39 -4.84 11.91
N PRO A 125 -11.60 -5.10 12.97
CA PRO A 125 -12.02 -4.81 14.34
C PRO A 125 -12.34 -3.31 14.52
N ASN A 126 -13.43 -2.98 15.22
CA ASN A 126 -13.84 -1.58 15.45
C ASN A 126 -12.70 -0.71 16.02
N ALA A 127 -11.94 -1.23 17.00
CA ALA A 127 -10.82 -0.48 17.58
C ALA A 127 -9.69 -0.20 16.58
N LEU A 128 -9.47 -1.07 15.59
CA LEU A 128 -8.52 -0.80 14.51
C LEU A 128 -9.07 0.29 13.58
N TRP A 129 -10.36 0.21 13.23
CA TRP A 129 -11.02 1.19 12.39
C TRP A 129 -11.01 2.59 13.02
N ASP A 130 -11.34 2.70 14.30
CA ASP A 130 -11.33 3.97 15.04
C ASP A 130 -9.93 4.60 15.05
N ARG A 131 -8.88 3.78 15.15
CA ARG A 131 -7.49 4.26 15.01
C ARG A 131 -7.20 4.75 13.59
N LEU A 132 -7.62 4.02 12.55
CA LEU A 132 -7.45 4.48 11.18
C LEU A 132 -8.14 5.83 10.94
N VAL A 133 -9.37 6.01 11.43
CA VAL A 133 -10.10 7.28 11.36
C VAL A 133 -9.30 8.40 12.05
N ALA A 134 -8.81 8.16 13.27
CA ALA A 134 -8.00 9.14 13.99
C ALA A 134 -6.71 9.51 13.24
N ILE A 135 -6.02 8.53 12.65
CA ILE A 135 -4.79 8.73 11.89
C ILE A 135 -5.02 9.61 10.65
N VAL A 136 -6.12 9.39 9.92
CA VAL A 136 -6.39 10.12 8.67
C VAL A 136 -7.11 11.45 8.90
N THR A 137 -7.68 11.68 10.09
CA THR A 137 -8.42 12.90 10.43
C THR A 137 -7.69 14.19 10.05
N PRO A 138 -6.37 14.36 10.26
CA PRO A 138 -5.66 15.58 9.84
C PRO A 138 -5.64 15.82 8.32
N GLY A 139 -5.93 14.81 7.50
CA GLY A 139 -5.86 14.88 6.05
C GLY A 139 -4.43 14.90 5.48
N PRO A 140 -4.29 14.89 4.15
CA PRO A 140 -5.37 14.77 3.16
C PRO A 140 -5.99 13.35 3.10
N VAL A 141 -7.24 13.25 2.60
CA VAL A 141 -7.92 11.95 2.37
C VAL A 141 -8.22 11.73 0.89
N MET A 142 -8.29 10.45 0.47
CA MET A 142 -8.62 10.05 -0.90
C MET A 142 -10.09 10.22 -1.21
N ASP A 143 -10.96 9.87 -0.27
CA ASP A 143 -12.40 9.80 -0.46
C ASP A 143 -13.11 9.96 0.90
N ALA A 144 -14.31 10.54 0.87
CA ALA A 144 -15.19 10.76 2.01
C ALA A 144 -16.40 9.81 2.05
N ASP A 145 -16.39 8.77 1.22
CA ASP A 145 -17.34 7.65 1.25
C ASP A 145 -17.49 7.01 2.63
N THR A 146 -18.69 6.51 2.94
CA THR A 146 -19.03 5.89 4.23
C THR A 146 -18.25 4.61 4.54
N VAL A 147 -17.56 4.06 3.54
CA VAL A 147 -16.77 2.82 3.64
C VAL A 147 -15.27 3.08 3.80
N THR A 148 -14.83 4.33 3.86
CA THR A 148 -13.42 4.70 4.08
C THR A 148 -13.22 5.31 5.47
N PRO A 149 -11.99 5.33 6.01
CA PRO A 149 -11.67 6.05 7.23
C PRO A 149 -11.91 7.58 7.12
N GLY A 150 -11.96 8.11 5.89
CA GLY A 150 -12.25 9.51 5.60
C GLY A 150 -13.74 9.87 5.58
N ALA A 151 -14.64 8.94 5.93
CA ALA A 151 -16.08 9.12 5.86
C ALA A 151 -16.55 10.49 6.41
N GLY A 152 -17.23 11.27 5.56
CA GLY A 152 -17.75 12.60 5.89
C GLY A 152 -16.74 13.76 5.87
N MET A 153 -15.45 13.51 5.61
CA MET A 153 -14.38 14.53 5.54
C MET A 153 -14.30 15.18 4.14
N HIS A 154 -15.43 15.64 3.59
CA HIS A 154 -15.52 16.19 2.23
C HIS A 154 -14.59 17.39 1.99
N ASP A 155 -14.33 18.19 3.02
CA ASP A 155 -13.43 19.35 3.00
C ASP A 155 -11.95 18.97 2.96
N ARG A 156 -11.62 17.68 3.15
CA ARG A 156 -10.24 17.16 3.19
C ARG A 156 -9.91 16.23 2.03
N VAL A 157 -10.86 15.98 1.13
CA VAL A 157 -10.63 15.20 -0.08
C VAL A 157 -9.62 15.96 -0.94
N ALA A 158 -8.48 15.33 -1.21
CA ALA A 158 -7.42 15.97 -1.98
C ALA A 158 -7.84 16.15 -3.44
N ASP A 159 -7.64 17.35 -3.98
CA ASP A 159 -7.78 17.59 -5.41
C ASP A 159 -6.56 17.07 -6.19
N ALA A 160 -6.65 17.08 -7.52
CA ALA A 160 -5.60 16.55 -8.38
C ALA A 160 -4.23 17.23 -8.16
N VAL A 161 -4.22 18.54 -7.92
CA VAL A 161 -2.99 19.33 -7.68
C VAL A 161 -2.34 18.93 -6.36
N THR A 162 -3.15 18.79 -5.32
CA THR A 162 -2.72 18.34 -3.99
C THR A 162 -2.17 16.91 -4.07
N ILE A 163 -2.84 16.02 -4.80
CA ILE A 163 -2.38 14.63 -4.98
C ILE A 163 -1.04 14.58 -5.72
N GLU A 164 -0.89 15.33 -6.81
CA GLU A 164 0.36 15.36 -7.57
C GLU A 164 1.54 15.84 -6.70
N ALA A 165 1.36 16.96 -5.98
CA ALA A 165 2.35 17.48 -5.05
C ALA A 165 2.68 16.46 -3.96
N LEU A 166 1.65 15.86 -3.36
CA LEU A 166 1.78 14.88 -2.29
C LEU A 166 2.59 13.66 -2.73
N LEU A 167 2.28 13.11 -3.91
CA LEU A 167 2.93 11.90 -4.42
C LEU A 167 4.38 12.15 -4.88
N ALA A 168 4.75 13.40 -5.19
CA ALA A 168 6.11 13.80 -5.53
C ALA A 168 7.03 13.91 -4.30
N GLU A 169 6.51 14.19 -3.10
CA GLU A 169 7.31 14.35 -1.88
C GLU A 169 7.99 13.04 -1.45
N PRO A 170 9.30 12.97 -1.17
CA PRO A 170 9.88 11.76 -0.60
C PRO A 170 9.35 11.50 0.82
N MET A 171 9.16 10.23 1.18
CA MET A 171 9.10 9.81 2.59
C MET A 171 10.50 9.63 3.18
#